data_AF-A0A351Y5V2-F1
#
_entry.id   AF-A0A351Y5V2-F1
#
_cell.length_a   1.000
_cell.length_b   1.000
_cell.length_c   1.000
_cell.angle_alpha   90.00
_cell.angle_beta   90.00
_cell.angle_gamma   90.00
#
_symmetry.space_group_name_H-M   'P 1'
#
loop_
_entity.id
_entity.type
_entity.pdbx_description
1 polymer ?
#
loop_
_entity_poly.entity_id
_entity_poly.type
_entity_poly.pdbx_seq_one_letter_code
_entity_poly.pdbx_strand_id
1 'polypeptide(L)'
;MSENTFPKKISQLHLVAACFDEKDMPPKDSYLGDFLFDPAGLKNLEQQVDKIFMYQSKDDPIVRFSHVERYNAYLRNAILNIFDDRGHF
;
A
#
# COMPACT_ATOMS: atom_id res chain seq x y z
N MET A 1 2.24 -2.02 13.86
CA MET A 1 0.75 -1.91 14.01
C MET A 1 0.03 -3.16 13.51
N SER A 2 0.64 -3.87 12.57
CA SER A 2 0.15 -5.11 11.96
C SER A 2 0.57 -6.37 12.70
N GLU A 3 1.83 -6.41 13.14
CA GLU A 3 2.42 -7.55 13.85
C GLU A 3 1.99 -7.65 15.31
N ASN A 4 1.64 -6.50 15.91
CA ASN A 4 1.20 -6.39 17.29
C ASN A 4 -0.28 -6.03 17.34
N THR A 5 -1.00 -6.56 18.32
CA THR A 5 -2.39 -6.17 18.57
C THR A 5 -2.42 -4.74 19.11
N PHE A 6 -3.06 -3.84 18.38
CA PHE A 6 -3.33 -2.49 18.86
C PHE A 6 -4.45 -2.54 19.92
N PRO A 7 -4.33 -1.84 21.07
CA PRO A 7 -5.31 -1.95 22.16
C PRO A 7 -6.68 -1.33 21.83
N LYS A 8 -6.85 -0.79 20.62
CA LYS A 8 -8.09 -0.20 20.11
C LYS A 8 -8.32 -0.68 18.68
N LYS A 9 -9.56 -0.57 18.20
CA LYS A 9 -9.86 -0.80 16.79
C LYS A 9 -9.38 0.39 15.95
N ILE A 10 -8.69 0.12 14.85
CA ILE A 10 -8.24 1.16 13.92
C ILE A 10 -9.41 1.44 12.97
N SER A 11 -9.95 2.66 13.01
CA SER A 11 -11.10 3.00 12.17
C SER A 11 -10.74 2.98 10.68
N GLN A 12 -9.58 3.51 10.29
CA GLN A 12 -9.19 3.62 8.90
C GLN A 12 -7.67 3.50 8.74
N LEU A 13 -7.26 2.85 7.66
CA LEU A 13 -5.89 2.86 7.14
C LEU A 13 -5.93 3.49 5.75
N HIS A 14 -5.03 4.44 5.51
CA HIS A 14 -4.87 5.08 4.21
C HIS A 14 -3.46 4.78 3.69
N LEU A 15 -3.39 4.12 2.55
CA LEU A 15 -2.16 3.84 1.82
C LEU A 15 -2.12 4.77 0.60
N VAL A 16 -1.11 5.63 0.55
CA VAL A 16 -0.98 6.68 -0.45
C VAL A 16 0.30 6.43 -1.22
N ALA A 17 0.21 6.23 -2.54
CA ALA A 17 1.33 5.88 -3.42
C ALA A 17 2.25 4.80 -2.80
N ALA A 18 1.63 3.76 -2.21
CA ALA A 18 2.35 2.80 -1.39
C ALA A 18 3.20 1.86 -2.24
N CYS A 19 4.47 1.71 -1.90
CA CYS A 19 5.39 0.79 -2.55
C CYS A 19 5.17 -0.64 -2.06
N PHE A 20 4.76 -1.54 -2.95
CA PHE A 20 4.67 -2.97 -2.63
C PHE A 20 6.06 -3.64 -2.55
N ASP A 21 6.89 -3.48 -3.58
CA ASP A 21 8.25 -4.00 -3.62
C ASP A 21 9.10 -3.10 -4.52
N GLU A 22 10.36 -3.47 -4.77
CA GLU A 22 11.30 -2.70 -5.57
C GLU A 22 11.09 -2.86 -7.09
N LYS A 23 10.17 -3.72 -7.54
CA LYS A 23 9.95 -4.00 -8.96
C LYS A 23 9.19 -2.86 -9.61
N ASP A 24 9.53 -2.57 -10.87
CA ASP A 24 8.95 -1.50 -11.70
C ASP A 24 9.24 -0.08 -11.20
N MET A 25 10.08 0.08 -10.17
CA MET A 25 10.56 1.37 -9.69
C MET A 25 11.78 1.86 -10.48
N PRO A 26 12.00 3.18 -10.60
CA PRO A 26 13.23 3.73 -11.16
C PRO A 26 14.47 3.27 -10.37
N PRO A 27 15.62 3.00 -11.02
CA PRO A 27 16.82 2.49 -10.34
C PRO A 27 17.36 3.37 -9.21
N LYS A 28 17.04 4.66 -9.22
CA LYS A 28 17.45 5.62 -8.17
C LYS A 28 16.56 5.55 -6.93
N ASP A 29 15.35 5.03 -7.09
CA ASP A 29 14.27 5.04 -6.09
C ASP A 29 13.86 3.61 -5.70
N SER A 30 14.48 2.60 -6.30
CA SER A 30 14.10 1.20 -6.11
C SER A 30 14.54 0.63 -4.77
N TYR A 31 15.48 1.25 -4.05
CA TYR A 31 15.90 0.74 -2.74
C TYR A 31 14.90 1.16 -1.65
N LEU A 32 14.13 0.20 -1.15
CA LEU A 32 13.07 0.46 -0.17
C LEU A 32 13.51 0.24 1.29
N GLY A 33 14.56 -0.54 1.54
CA GLY A 33 14.99 -0.87 2.90
C GLY A 33 13.82 -1.40 3.76
N ASP A 34 13.56 -0.76 4.91
CA ASP A 34 12.49 -1.14 5.84
C ASP A 34 11.06 -0.80 5.34
N PHE A 35 10.93 -0.11 4.20
CA PHE A 35 9.63 0.15 3.58
C PHE A 35 9.14 -0.99 2.68
N LEU A 36 9.92 -2.06 2.53
CA LEU A 36 9.49 -3.24 1.79
C LEU A 36 8.22 -3.81 2.44
N PHE A 37 7.18 -4.02 1.64
CA PHE A 37 5.97 -4.63 2.15
C PHE A 37 6.23 -6.10 2.48
N ASP A 38 6.01 -6.48 3.75
CA ASP A 38 6.05 -7.88 4.19
C ASP A 38 4.62 -8.40 4.44
N PRO A 39 3.99 -9.11 3.49
CA PRO A 39 2.67 -9.69 3.69
C PRO A 39 2.59 -10.65 4.88
N ALA A 40 3.70 -11.32 5.25
CA ALA A 40 3.71 -12.33 6.30
C ALA A 40 3.54 -11.72 7.70
N GLY A 41 4.07 -10.51 7.93
CA GLY A 41 3.89 -9.73 9.17
C GLY A 41 2.50 -9.08 9.31
N LEU A 42 1.68 -9.09 8.26
CA LEU A 42 0.42 -8.33 8.20
C LEU A 42 -0.85 -9.15 8.40
N LYS A 43 -0.74 -10.38 8.91
CA LYS A 43 -1.87 -11.31 9.06
C LYS A 43 -3.07 -10.73 9.83
N ASN A 44 -2.81 -9.79 10.75
CA ASN A 44 -3.84 -9.17 11.58
C ASN A 44 -4.31 -7.80 11.06
N LEU A 45 -3.76 -7.30 9.94
CA LEU A 45 -4.06 -5.95 9.47
C LEU A 45 -5.54 -5.78 9.14
N GLU A 46 -6.11 -6.67 8.32
CA GLU A 46 -7.53 -6.64 7.95
C GLU A 46 -8.46 -6.94 9.15
N GLN A 47 -7.96 -7.57 10.21
CA GLN A 47 -8.75 -7.87 11.42
C GLN A 47 -8.82 -6.68 12.38
N GLN A 48 -7.80 -5.84 12.37
CA GLN A 48 -7.67 -4.71 13.31
C GLN A 48 -8.13 -3.38 12.72
N VAL A 49 -8.28 -3.32 11.39
CA VAL A 49 -8.67 -2.12 10.65
C VAL A 49 -10.08 -2.28 10.09
N ASP A 50 -10.98 -1.33 10.37
CA ASP A 50 -12.35 -1.36 9.85
C ASP A 50 -12.41 -1.10 8.33
N LYS A 51 -11.61 -0.14 7.84
CA LYS A 51 -11.57 0.24 6.43
C LYS A 51 -10.15 0.52 5.97
N ILE A 52 -9.79 -0.02 4.81
CA ILE A 52 -8.52 0.26 4.16
C ILE A 52 -8.82 1.05 2.88
N PHE A 53 -8.16 2.18 2.70
CA PHE A 53 -8.22 2.99 1.49
C PHE A 53 -6.85 3.01 0.84
N MET A 54 -6.81 2.86 -0.47
CA MET A 54 -5.61 3.01 -1.26
C MET A 54 -5.78 4.13 -2.26
N TYR A 55 -4.75 4.94 -2.43
CA TYR A 55 -4.72 6.06 -3.36
C TYR A 55 -3.53 5.89 -4.28
N GLN A 56 -3.78 5.86 -5.58
CA GLN A 56 -2.73 5.66 -6.57
C GLN A 56 -3.04 6.49 -7.82
N SER A 57 -2.01 7.14 -8.37
CA SER A 57 -2.11 7.73 -9.71
C SER A 57 -1.61 6.75 -10.78
N LYS A 58 -2.29 6.70 -11.93
CA LYS A 58 -1.85 5.87 -13.07
C LYS A 58 -0.58 6.42 -13.72
N ASP A 59 -0.37 7.73 -13.65
CA ASP A 59 0.79 8.43 -14.21
C ASP A 59 1.96 8.60 -13.22
N ASP A 60 1.90 7.96 -12.04
CA ASP A 60 3.00 7.97 -11.07
C ASP A 60 4.28 7.36 -11.72
N PRO A 61 5.37 8.15 -11.85
CA PRO A 61 6.60 7.68 -12.47
C PRO A 61 7.49 6.84 -11.56
N ILE A 62 7.27 6.87 -10.24
CA ILE A 62 8.10 6.23 -9.22
C ILE A 62 7.42 4.95 -8.73
N VAL A 63 6.20 5.07 -8.22
CA VAL A 63 5.41 3.95 -7.72
C VAL A 63 4.39 3.60 -8.77
N ARG A 64 4.76 2.70 -9.69
CA ARG A 64 3.92 2.36 -10.83
C ARG A 64 2.58 1.78 -10.38
N PHE A 65 1.58 1.90 -11.25
CA PHE A 65 0.25 1.37 -10.99
C PHE A 65 0.23 -0.14 -10.65
N SER A 66 1.24 -0.91 -11.10
CA SER A 66 1.40 -2.33 -10.74
C SER A 66 1.52 -2.59 -9.23
N HIS A 67 1.94 -1.61 -8.43
CA HIS A 67 2.04 -1.75 -6.97
C HIS A 67 0.64 -1.82 -6.35
N VAL A 68 -0.28 -0.93 -6.73
CA VAL A 68 -1.65 -0.96 -6.18
C VAL A 68 -2.41 -2.22 -6.61
N GLU A 69 -2.16 -2.75 -7.81
CA GLU A 69 -2.73 -4.02 -8.26
C GLU A 69 -2.28 -5.20 -7.39
N ARG A 70 -0.98 -5.24 -7.06
CA ARG A 70 -0.43 -6.25 -6.14
C ARG A 70 -1.00 -6.10 -4.74
N TYR A 71 -1.08 -4.89 -4.21
CA TYR A 71 -1.75 -4.66 -2.94
C TYR A 71 -3.21 -5.12 -2.96
N ASN A 72 -3.98 -4.80 -3.98
CA ASN A 72 -5.38 -5.21 -4.10
C ASN A 72 -5.55 -6.74 -4.15
N ALA A 73 -4.57 -7.46 -4.69
CA ALA A 73 -4.56 -8.92 -4.67
C ALA A 73 -4.41 -9.48 -3.24
N TYR A 74 -3.67 -8.79 -2.36
CA TYR A 74 -3.43 -9.15 -0.96
C TYR A 74 -4.50 -8.59 0.00
N LEU A 75 -4.86 -7.32 -0.13
CA LEU A 75 -5.84 -6.59 0.68
C LEU A 75 -7.14 -6.43 -0.11
N ARG A 76 -7.84 -7.54 -0.34
CA ARG A 76 -9.02 -7.59 -1.24
C ARG A 76 -10.19 -6.72 -0.79
N ASN A 77 -10.21 -6.32 0.48
CA ASN A 77 -11.26 -5.46 1.04
C ASN A 77 -10.89 -3.97 0.99
N ALA A 78 -9.74 -3.61 0.42
CA ALA A 78 -9.32 -2.23 0.31
C ALA A 78 -10.12 -1.47 -0.76
N ILE A 79 -10.44 -0.20 -0.47
CA ILE A 79 -11.14 0.71 -1.37
C ILE A 79 -10.10 1.45 -2.20
N LEU A 80 -10.08 1.22 -3.51
CA LEU A 80 -9.15 1.86 -4.43
C LEU A 80 -9.68 3.22 -4.90
N ASN A 81 -8.88 4.27 -4.70
CA ASN A 81 -9.08 5.62 -5.21
C ASN A 81 -8.00 5.88 -6.25
N ILE A 82 -8.35 5.66 -7.51
CA ILE A 82 -7.41 5.76 -8.62
C ILE A 82 -7.58 7.12 -9.29
N PHE A 83 -6.45 7.79 -9.53
CA PHE A 83 -6.38 9.03 -10.28
C PHE A 83 -5.66 8.81 -11.61
N ASP A 84 -6.01 9.58 -12.62
CA ASP A 84 -5.38 9.47 -13.93
C ASP A 84 -4.15 10.39 -14.09
N ASP A 85 -4.06 11.48 -13.33
CA ASP A 85 -3.21 12.65 -13.63
C ASP A 85 -2.61 13.37 -12.40
N ARG A 86 -2.40 12.67 -11.28
CA ARG A 86 -1.88 13.25 -10.02
C ARG A 86 -0.36 13.11 -9.84
N GLY A 87 0.33 12.39 -10.72
CA GLY A 87 1.74 12.05 -10.54
C GLY A 87 2.02 11.28 -9.24
N HIS A 88 3.24 11.41 -8.71
CA HIS A 88 3.62 10.88 -7.40
C HIS A 88 3.26 11.86 -6.28
N PHE A 89 2.69 11.38 -5.16
CA PHE A 89 2.21 12.19 -4.04
C PHE A 89 2.35 11.51 -2.69
#